data_AF-A0A812RJ98-F1
#
_entry.id   AF-A0A812RJ98-F1
#
_cell.length_a   1.000
_cell.length_b   1.000
_cell.length_c   1.000
_cell.angle_alpha   90.00
_cell.angle_beta   90.00
_cell.angle_gamma   90.00
#
_symmetry.space_group_name_H-M   'P 1'
#
loop_
_entity.id
_entity.type
_entity.pdbx_description
1 polymer ?
#
loop_
_entity_poly.entity_id
_entity_poly.type
_entity_poly.pdbx_seq_one_letter_code
_entity_poly.pdbx_strand_id
1 'polypeptide(L)'
;MFGDFFDRNEKPYVQATDPVRTQLTFEEALEEYNGMNASKMNLVFFKDAQEHLARAARIIRQPRGNALLVGVSGVGRKSLARMAAHMAEAGESFGSFGPPSGGSRSAGVGQSRAAELPFA
;
A
#
# COMPACT_ATOMS: atom_id res chain seq x y z
N MET A 1 -8.62 14.39 -1.13
CA MET A 1 -8.47 12.95 -1.46
C MET A 1 -7.87 12.22 -0.26
N PHE A 2 -8.02 10.90 -0.12
CA PHE A 2 -7.36 10.10 0.91
C PHE A 2 -6.53 8.98 0.27
N GLY A 3 -5.37 8.67 0.84
CA GLY A 3 -4.46 7.66 0.33
C GLY A 3 -3.28 7.37 1.24
N ASP A 4 -2.49 6.40 0.82
CA ASP A 4 -1.42 5.74 1.57
C ASP A 4 -0.08 5.77 0.81
N PHE A 5 0.05 6.68 -0.15
CA PHE A 5 1.12 6.74 -1.14
C PHE A 5 2.24 7.74 -0.80
N PHE A 6 2.17 8.42 0.35
CA PHE A 6 3.14 9.46 0.72
C PHE A 6 4.43 8.95 1.35
N ASP A 7 4.43 7.71 1.86
CA ASP A 7 5.57 7.08 2.50
C ASP A 7 5.68 5.63 1.98
N ARG A 8 6.92 5.20 1.78
CA ARG A 8 7.28 3.91 1.18
C ARG A 8 7.35 2.79 2.23
N ASN A 9 7.72 3.12 3.46
CA ASN A 9 7.94 2.16 4.54
C ASN A 9 6.66 1.97 5.36
N GLU A 10 6.10 3.09 5.81
CA GLU A 10 4.83 3.11 6.50
C GLU A 10 3.81 3.65 5.51
N LYS A 11 2.75 2.90 5.21
CA LYS A 11 1.69 3.34 4.30
C LYS A 11 0.41 3.71 5.06
N PRO A 12 0.42 4.76 5.91
CA PRO A 12 -0.76 5.16 6.67
C PRO A 12 -1.79 5.77 5.73
N TYR A 13 -3.05 5.36 5.88
CA TYR A 13 -4.14 5.91 5.09
C TYR A 13 -4.53 7.30 5.65
N VAL A 14 -4.09 8.36 4.99
CA VAL A 14 -4.23 9.74 5.46
C VAL A 14 -4.90 10.64 4.43
N GLN A 15 -5.40 11.79 4.90
CA GLN A 15 -5.94 12.80 4.00
C GLN A 15 -4.80 13.50 3.24
N ALA A 16 -4.89 13.49 1.92
CA ALA A 16 -4.08 14.33 1.06
C ALA A 16 -4.68 15.74 1.04
N THR A 17 -4.07 16.65 1.82
CA THR A 17 -4.45 18.07 1.92
C THR A 17 -3.75 18.93 0.88
N ASP A 18 -2.50 18.59 0.53
CA ASP A 18 -1.69 19.33 -0.43
C ASP A 18 -1.75 18.69 -1.83
N PRO A 19 -2.35 19.39 -2.82
CA PRO A 19 -2.46 18.87 -4.19
C PRO A 19 -1.11 18.85 -4.91
N VAL A 20 -0.19 19.77 -4.61
CA VAL A 20 1.13 19.84 -5.26
C VAL A 20 1.99 18.66 -4.82
N ARG A 21 2.03 18.40 -3.51
CA ARG A 21 2.73 17.23 -2.97
C ARG A 21 2.21 15.93 -3.57
N THR A 22 0.89 15.80 -3.66
CA THR A 22 0.23 14.62 -4.25
C THR A 22 0.64 14.43 -5.71
N GLN A 23 0.65 15.51 -6.47
CA GLN A 23 1.02 15.47 -7.88
C GLN A 23 2.47 15.02 -8.08
N LEU A 24 3.41 15.60 -7.32
CA LEU A 24 4.82 15.21 -7.35
C LEU A 24 5.00 13.72 -7.03
N THR A 25 4.35 13.22 -5.98
CA THR A 25 4.42 11.80 -5.62
C THR A 25 3.94 10.88 -6.74
N PHE A 26 2.90 11.27 -7.51
CA PHE A 26 2.39 10.45 -8.61
C PHE A 26 3.27 10.52 -9.85
N GLU A 27 3.87 11.68 -10.12
CA GLU A 27 4.85 11.87 -11.19
C GLU A 27 6.12 11.06 -10.94
N GLU A 28 6.64 11.08 -9.70
CA GLU A 28 7.77 10.25 -9.27
C GLU A 28 7.46 8.75 -9.43
N ALA A 29 6.28 8.31 -8.99
CA ALA A 29 5.87 6.92 -9.15
C ALA A 29 5.72 6.52 -10.63
N LEU A 30 5.29 7.44 -11.50
CA LEU A 30 5.18 7.19 -12.93
C LEU A 30 6.57 7.08 -13.59
N GLU A 31 7.51 7.91 -13.17
CA GLU A 31 8.90 7.84 -13.61
C GLU A 31 9.54 6.52 -13.18
N GLU A 32 9.33 6.10 -11.93
CA GLU A 32 9.78 4.80 -11.41
C GLU A 32 9.20 3.64 -12.24
N TYR A 33 7.89 3.64 -12.49
CA TYR A 33 7.25 2.66 -13.36
C TYR A 33 7.91 2.63 -14.76
N ASN A 34 8.15 3.79 -15.36
CA ASN A 34 8.72 3.92 -16.70
C ASN A 34 10.21 3.53 -16.77
N GLY A 35 10.94 3.62 -15.66
CA GLY A 35 12.31 3.15 -15.52
C GLY A 35 12.40 1.63 -15.40
N MET A 36 11.42 0.99 -14.75
CA MET A 36 11.40 -0.46 -14.52
C MET A 36 10.78 -1.26 -15.69
N ASN A 37 9.90 -0.65 -16.48
CA ASN A 37 9.11 -1.36 -17.50
C ASN A 37 9.46 -0.93 -18.93
N ALA A 38 9.55 -1.90 -19.84
CA ALA A 38 9.76 -1.64 -21.27
C ALA A 38 8.57 -0.89 -21.92
N SER A 39 7.35 -1.14 -21.43
CA SER A 39 6.13 -0.46 -21.90
C SER A 39 5.91 0.82 -21.09
N LYS A 40 6.41 1.94 -21.61
CA LYS A 40 6.26 3.26 -21.00
C LYS A 40 4.81 3.75 -21.05
N MET A 41 4.38 4.43 -19.99
CA MET A 41 3.09 5.13 -19.89
C MET A 41 3.34 6.63 -19.76
N ASN A 42 2.66 7.43 -20.57
CA ASN A 42 2.64 8.87 -20.44
C ASN A 42 1.25 9.28 -19.92
N LEU A 43 1.16 9.52 -18.61
CA LEU A 43 -0.08 9.89 -17.93
C LEU A 43 0.04 11.34 -17.44
N VAL A 44 -1.06 12.08 -17.56
CA VAL A 44 -1.19 13.43 -17.01
C VAL A 44 -2.13 13.35 -15.81
N PHE A 45 -1.65 13.74 -14.63
CA PHE A 45 -2.41 13.65 -13.38
C PHE A 45 -3.15 14.96 -13.10
N PHE A 46 -4.38 15.09 -13.63
CA PHE A 46 -5.33 16.10 -13.18
C PHE A 46 -6.07 15.60 -11.92
N LYS A 47 -6.74 16.52 -11.21
CA LYS A 47 -7.42 16.24 -9.94
C LYS A 47 -8.27 14.98 -9.95
N ASP A 48 -9.13 14.82 -10.96
CA ASP A 48 -10.00 13.63 -11.02
C ASP A 48 -9.17 12.37 -11.30
N ALA A 49 -8.16 12.42 -12.18
CA ALA A 49 -7.30 11.26 -12.41
C ALA A 49 -6.59 10.81 -11.13
N GLN A 50 -6.15 11.77 -10.30
CA GLN A 50 -5.55 11.47 -9.01
C GLN A 50 -6.55 10.76 -8.09
N GLU A 51 -7.79 11.26 -8.00
CA GLU A 51 -8.85 10.65 -7.19
C GLU A 51 -9.22 9.23 -7.63
N HIS A 52 -9.31 9.00 -8.95
CA HIS A 52 -9.57 7.68 -9.51
C HIS A 52 -8.42 6.71 -9.24
N LEU A 53 -7.18 7.18 -9.35
CA LEU A 53 -5.97 6.39 -9.07
C LEU A 53 -5.91 5.99 -7.60
N ALA A 54 -6.09 6.93 -6.67
CA ALA A 54 -6.09 6.66 -5.24
C ALA A 54 -7.20 5.66 -4.85
N ARG A 55 -8.39 5.77 -5.46
CA ARG A 55 -9.47 4.81 -5.25
C ARG A 55 -9.13 3.42 -5.77
N ALA A 56 -8.57 3.33 -6.98
CA ALA A 56 -8.19 2.06 -7.58
C ALA A 56 -7.07 1.37 -6.78
N ALA A 57 -6.03 2.11 -6.40
CA ALA A 57 -4.90 1.61 -5.61
C ALA A 57 -5.39 1.06 -4.26
N ARG A 58 -6.31 1.77 -3.60
CA ARG A 58 -6.94 1.30 -2.35
C ARG A 58 -7.66 -0.04 -2.52
N ILE A 59 -8.42 -0.22 -3.60
CA ILE A 59 -9.17 -1.47 -3.83
C ILE A 59 -8.20 -2.63 -4.09
N ILE A 60 -7.15 -2.40 -4.90
CA ILE A 60 -6.17 -3.44 -5.26
C ILE A 60 -5.35 -3.88 -4.03
N ARG A 61 -5.05 -2.97 -3.12
CA ARG A 61 -4.28 -3.27 -1.90
C ARG A 61 -5.03 -4.17 -0.92
N GLN A 62 -6.36 -4.18 -0.95
CA GLN A 62 -7.13 -5.01 -0.02
C GLN A 62 -6.99 -6.50 -0.39
N PRO A 63 -6.77 -7.39 0.59
CA PRO A 63 -6.73 -8.81 0.32
C PRO A 63 -8.08 -9.25 -0.27
N ARG A 64 -8.04 -9.90 -1.44
CA ARG A 64 -9.23 -10.33 -2.21
C ARG A 64 -10.07 -9.15 -2.74
N GLY A 65 -9.47 -7.96 -2.87
CA GLY A 65 -10.08 -6.80 -3.50
C GLY A 65 -10.17 -6.96 -5.02
N ASN A 66 -11.33 -6.65 -5.60
CA ASN A 66 -11.54 -6.64 -7.05
C ASN A 66 -12.13 -5.29 -7.46
N ALA A 67 -11.65 -4.72 -8.56
CA ALA A 67 -12.13 -3.45 -9.10
C ALA A 67 -12.70 -3.63 -10.51
N LEU A 68 -13.88 -3.07 -10.77
CA LEU A 68 -14.47 -2.97 -12.10
C LEU A 68 -14.40 -1.53 -12.61
N LEU A 69 -13.65 -1.30 -13.68
CA LEU A 69 -13.44 0.03 -14.28
C LEU A 69 -14.36 0.23 -15.50
N VAL A 70 -15.50 0.87 -15.29
CA VAL A 70 -16.48 1.17 -16.35
C VAL A 70 -16.26 2.57 -16.93
N GLY A 71 -16.42 2.73 -18.24
CA GLY A 71 -16.26 4.01 -18.92
C GLY A 71 -16.24 3.86 -20.44
N VAL A 72 -16.13 4.98 -21.15
CA VAL A 72 -16.04 5.05 -22.61
C VAL A 72 -14.66 4.53 -23.08
N SER A 73 -14.50 4.12 -24.34
CA SER A 73 -13.18 3.77 -24.87
C SER A 73 -12.25 5.00 -24.88
N GLY A 74 -10.95 4.81 -24.66
CA GLY A 74 -9.94 5.88 -24.76
C GLY A 74 -9.59 6.65 -23.48
N VAL A 75 -10.37 6.55 -22.39
CA VAL A 75 -10.13 7.31 -21.13
C VAL A 75 -8.90 6.85 -20.31
N GLY A 76 -8.07 5.96 -20.84
CA GLY A 76 -6.85 5.51 -20.14
C GLY A 76 -7.05 4.55 -18.96
N ARG A 77 -8.25 3.97 -18.78
CA ARG A 77 -8.58 3.03 -17.68
C ARG A 77 -7.57 1.90 -17.51
N LYS A 78 -7.09 1.32 -18.61
CA LYS A 78 -6.09 0.25 -18.60
C LYS A 78 -4.74 0.73 -18.04
N SER A 79 -4.32 1.92 -18.44
CA SER A 79 -3.06 2.53 -17.98
C SER A 79 -3.16 2.95 -16.51
N LEU A 80 -4.30 3.50 -16.10
CA LEU A 80 -4.56 3.87 -14.71
C LEU A 80 -4.60 2.64 -13.80
N ALA A 81 -5.19 1.53 -14.25
CA ALA A 81 -5.17 0.26 -13.51
C ALA A 81 -3.75 -0.29 -13.28
N ARG A 82 -2.89 -0.22 -14.31
CA ARG A 82 -1.48 -0.63 -14.19
C ARG A 82 -0.71 0.24 -13.21
N MET A 83 -0.91 1.55 -13.29
CA MET A 83 -0.32 2.50 -12.36
C MET A 83 -0.78 2.24 -10.92
N ALA A 84 -2.08 1.99 -10.72
CA ALA A 84 -2.65 1.68 -9.41
C ALA A 84 -2.06 0.40 -8.79
N ALA A 85 -1.87 -0.64 -9.61
CA ALA A 85 -1.22 -1.88 -9.18
C ALA A 85 0.23 -1.64 -8.76
N HIS A 86 0.99 -0.90 -9.56
CA HIS A 86 2.37 -0.55 -9.24
C HIS A 86 2.49 0.20 -7.91
N MET A 87 1.62 1.18 -7.67
CA MET A 87 1.59 1.94 -6.41
C MET A 87 1.17 1.08 -5.19
N ALA A 88 0.26 0.13 -5.41
CA ALA A 88 -0.15 -0.80 -4.35
C ALA A 88 1.02 -1.70 -3.93
N GLU A 89 1.78 -2.20 -4.91
CA GLU A 89 2.93 -3.11 -4.70
C GLU A 89 4.18 -2.42 -4.16
N ALA A 90 4.44 -1.16 -4.51
CA ALA A 90 5.69 -0.42 -4.21
C ALA A 90 6.00 -0.18 -2.71
N GLY A 91 5.29 -0.81 -1.78
CA GLY A 91 5.69 -0.84 -0.36
C GLY A 91 5.32 -2.14 0.33
N GLU A 92 5.21 -3.23 -0.42
CA GLU A 92 5.46 -4.54 0.13
C GLU A 92 6.84 -4.99 -0.34
N SER A 93 7.88 -4.52 0.39
CA SER A 93 8.98 -5.44 0.63
C SER A 93 8.33 -6.62 1.32
N PHE A 94 8.13 -7.70 0.56
CA PHE A 94 7.50 -8.95 0.97
C PHE A 94 7.80 -9.15 2.44
N GLY A 95 6.81 -8.85 3.30
CA GLY A 95 6.98 -8.96 4.72
C GLY A 95 7.53 -10.35 4.93
N SER A 96 8.71 -10.44 5.54
CA SER A 96 9.26 -11.70 6.00
C SER A 96 8.08 -12.50 6.54
N PHE A 97 7.96 -13.76 6.14
CA PHE A 97 7.18 -14.73 6.88
C PHE A 97 7.77 -14.80 8.30
N GLY A 98 7.45 -13.80 9.12
CA GLY A 98 7.66 -13.79 10.55
C GLY A 98 6.59 -14.70 11.12
N PRO A 99 6.95 -15.59 12.04
CA PRO A 99 5.97 -16.48 12.65
C PRO A 99 4.86 -15.65 13.28
N PRO A 100 3.60 -16.16 13.28
CA PRO A 100 2.48 -15.45 13.86
C PRO A 100 2.77 -15.18 15.34
N SER A 101 3.06 -13.93 15.69
CA SER A 101 3.11 -13.49 17.07
C SER A 101 1.68 -13.55 17.61
N GLY A 102 1.42 -14.64 18.33
CA GLY A 102 0.17 -14.91 19.02
C GLY A 102 -0.20 -13.77 19.97
N GLY A 103 -1.51 -13.52 20.04
CA GLY A 103 -2.12 -12.42 20.75
C GLY A 103 -1.79 -12.33 22.25
N SER A 104 -2.02 -11.12 22.73
CA SER A 104 -1.97 -10.66 24.11
C SER A 104 -2.69 -11.59 25.10
N ARG A 105 -2.02 -11.92 26.22
CA ARG A 105 -2.69 -12.32 27.46
C ARG A 105 -2.25 -11.38 28.57
N SER A 106 -3.22 -10.59 29.03
CA SER A 106 -3.17 -9.86 30.29
C SER A 106 -3.62 -10.75 31.45
N ALA A 107 -3.12 -10.39 32.64
CA ALA A 107 -3.58 -10.74 34.00
C ALA A 107 -3.24 -12.13 34.56
N GLY A 108 -2.61 -12.12 35.75
CA GLY A 108 -2.50 -13.31 36.61
C GLY A 108 -1.36 -13.27 37.64
N VAL A 109 -1.49 -12.41 38.65
CA VAL A 109 -0.71 -12.43 39.91
C VAL A 109 -0.86 -13.79 40.62
N GLY A 110 0.23 -14.35 41.14
CA GLY A 110 0.18 -15.22 42.33
C GLY A 110 1.00 -16.52 42.34
N GLN A 111 2.01 -16.53 43.22
CA GLN A 111 2.55 -17.66 44.02
C GLN A 111 3.48 -18.67 43.31
N SER A 112 4.80 -18.63 43.54
CA SER A 112 5.54 -19.13 44.73
C SER A 112 5.65 -20.66 44.79
N ARG A 113 6.81 -21.20 44.37
CA ARG A 113 7.58 -22.29 45.02
C ARG A 113 8.83 -22.63 44.18
N ALA A 114 10.01 -22.32 44.72
CA ALA A 114 11.02 -23.28 45.23
C ALA A 114 11.66 -24.10 44.08
N ALA A 115 12.84 -23.70 43.59
CA ALA A 115 14.15 -24.09 44.13
C ALA A 115 14.29 -25.61 44.30
N GLU A 116 14.96 -26.26 43.35
CA GLU A 116 16.00 -27.26 43.58
C GLU A 116 16.72 -27.63 42.27
N LEU A 117 18.04 -27.42 42.26
CA LEU A 117 19.07 -28.00 41.38
C LEU A 117 19.62 -29.27 42.08
N PRO A 118 20.57 -30.05 41.53
CA PRO A 118 20.86 -30.46 40.14
C PRO A 118 21.14 -31.99 40.01
N PHE A 119 21.52 -32.40 38.79
CA PHE A 119 22.45 -33.51 38.43
C PHE A 119 22.13 -34.96 38.86
N ALA A 120 21.82 -35.78 37.86
CA ALA A 120 22.24 -37.18 37.74
C ALA A 120 22.35 -37.54 36.24
#